data_AF-A0A377GAU0-F1
#
_entry.id   AF-A0A377GAU0-F1
#
_cell.length_a   1.000
_cell.length_b   1.000
_cell.length_c   1.000
_cell.angle_alpha   90.00
_cell.angle_beta   90.00
_cell.angle_gamma   90.00
#
_symmetry.space_group_name_H-M   'P 1'
#
loop_
_entity.id
_entity.type
_entity.pdbx_description
1 polymer ?
#
loop_
_entity_poly.entity_id
_entity_poly.type
_entity_poly.pdbx_seq_one_letter_code
_entity_poly.pdbx_strand_id
1 'polypeptide(L)' 'MIVDDFIEEKPYTDENEVNCWHYSHAKGTVLKGINILSSMIRYDDFSVPIGYEVIKKEIT' A
#
# COMPACT_ATOMS: atom_id res chain seq x y z
N MET A 1 -0.69 16.50 8.03
CA MET A 1 -1.23 15.22 7.49
C MET A 1 -0.04 14.44 6.96
N ILE A 2 0.06 13.18 7.33
CA ILE A 2 1.10 12.24 6.93
C ILE A 2 0.43 11.22 6.01
N VAL A 3 1.03 10.99 4.85
CA VAL A 3 0.58 10.02 3.87
C VAL A 3 1.75 9.10 3.58
N ASP A 4 1.52 7.81 3.61
CA ASP A 4 2.53 6.78 3.41
C ASP A 4 1.92 5.58 2.67
N ASP A 5 2.72 4.90 1.85
CA ASP A 5 2.30 3.67 1.17
C ASP A 5 3.22 2.51 1.50
N PHE A 6 2.64 1.32 1.62
CA PHE A 6 3.40 0.09 1.80
C PHE A 6 2.83 -1.05 0.97
N ILE A 7 3.68 -2.02 0.65
CA ILE A 7 3.30 -3.22 -0.09
C ILE A 7 3.38 -4.41 0.86
N GLU A 8 2.23 -5.01 1.14
CA GLU A 8 2.14 -6.27 1.86
C GLU A 8 2.32 -7.42 0.86
N GLU A 9 3.45 -8.12 0.93
CA GLU A 9 3.80 -9.17 -0.02
C GLU A 9 2.88 -10.40 0.12
N LYS A 10 2.33 -10.86 -1.01
CA LYS A 10 1.51 -12.08 -1.11
C LYS A 10 1.94 -12.91 -2.33
N PRO A 11 3.19 -13.41 -2.36
CA PRO A 11 3.77 -14.03 -3.56
C PRO A 11 3.04 -15.31 -3.99
N TYR A 12 2.46 -16.05 -3.04
CA TYR A 12 1.80 -17.35 -3.26
C TYR A 12 0.29 -17.25 -3.48
N THR A 13 -0.29 -16.05 -3.42
CA THR A 13 -1.72 -15.83 -3.68
C THR A 13 -1.92 -15.44 -5.14
N ASP A 14 -3.01 -15.86 -5.76
CA ASP A 14 -3.30 -15.54 -7.16
C ASP A 14 -3.38 -14.03 -7.41
N GLU A 15 -3.02 -13.63 -8.62
CA GLU A 15 -3.13 -12.23 -9.03
C GLU A 15 -4.59 -11.82 -9.23
N ASN A 16 -4.92 -10.62 -8.78
CA ASN A 16 -6.22 -10.00 -8.97
C ASN A 16 -6.06 -8.48 -8.84
N GLU A 17 -7.17 -7.74 -9.01
CA GLU A 17 -7.16 -6.28 -8.98
C GLU A 17 -6.43 -5.65 -7.78
N VAL A 18 -6.39 -6.34 -6.65
CA VAL A 18 -5.78 -5.88 -5.40
C VAL A 18 -4.40 -6.48 -5.15
N ASN A 19 -4.21 -7.77 -5.44
CA ASN A 19 -2.94 -8.48 -5.29
C ASN A 19 -2.23 -8.57 -6.65
N CYS A 20 -1.35 -7.64 -6.96
CA CYS A 20 -0.68 -7.57 -8.26
C CYS A 20 0.78 -7.09 -8.12
N TRP A 21 1.46 -6.88 -9.24
CA TRP A 21 2.83 -6.39 -9.23
C TRP A 21 2.88 -4.86 -9.02
N HIS A 22 3.69 -4.45 -8.04
CA HIS A 22 3.97 -3.06 -7.70
C HIS A 22 5.48 -2.83 -7.60
N TYR A 23 5.97 -1.69 -8.10
CA TYR A 23 7.35 -1.29 -7.87
C TYR A 23 7.48 -0.70 -6.46
N SER A 24 8.38 -1.26 -5.65
CA SER A 24 8.70 -0.75 -4.32
C SER A 24 9.93 0.13 -4.37
N HIS A 25 9.77 1.43 -4.14
CA HIS A 25 10.91 2.35 -4.01
C HIS A 25 11.78 2.03 -2.79
N ALA A 26 11.18 1.53 -1.69
CA ALA A 26 11.90 1.13 -0.49
C ALA A 26 12.84 -0.07 -0.72
N LYS A 27 12.46 -1.02 -1.59
CA LYS A 27 13.28 -2.21 -1.92
C LYS A 27 14.01 -2.10 -3.25
N GLY A 28 13.73 -1.08 -4.07
CA GLY A 28 14.30 -0.90 -5.40
C GLY A 28 13.92 -1.98 -6.41
N THR A 29 12.83 -2.72 -6.20
CA THR A 29 12.43 -3.86 -7.03
C THR A 29 10.91 -3.98 -7.16
N VAL A 30 10.45 -4.82 -8.09
CA VAL A 30 9.03 -5.14 -8.27
C VAL A 30 8.65 -6.29 -7.32
N LEU A 31 7.58 -6.09 -6.56
CA LEU A 31 7.03 -7.05 -5.61
C LEU A 31 5.58 -7.37 -5.96
N LYS A 32 5.17 -8.62 -5.77
CA LYS A 32 3.77 -9.03 -5.86
C LYS A 32 3.12 -8.93 -4.48
N GLY A 33 2.04 -8.17 -4.39
CA GLY A 33 1.36 -7.96 -3.13
C GLY A 33 0.22 -6.96 -3.22
N ILE A 34 -0.20 -6.50 -2.06
CA ILE A 34 -1.27 -5.51 -1.89
C ILE A 34 -0.64 -4.17 -1.53
N ASN A 35 -0.80 -3.16 -2.36
CA ASN A 35 -0.36 -1.80 -2.03
C ASN A 35 -1.47 -1.05 -1.28
N ILE A 36 -1.14 -0.56 -0.09
CA ILE A 36 -2.05 0.16 0.81
C ILE A 36 -1.52 1.58 1.00
N LEU A 37 -2.34 2.56 0.63
CA LEU A 37 -2.11 3.97 0.92
C LEU A 37 -2.75 4.30 2.26
N SER A 38 -1.96 4.69 3.25
CA SER A 38 -2.44 5.06 4.58
C SER A 38 -2.33 6.57 4.82
N SER A 39 -3.26 7.11 5.60
CA SER A 39 -3.28 8.53 5.97
C SER A 39 -3.50 8.70 7.47
N MET A 40 -2.69 9.58 8.06
CA MET A 40 -2.71 9.88 9.48
C MET A 40 -2.61 11.40 9.68
N ILE A 41 -3.44 11.95 10.57
CA ILE A 41 -3.21 13.32 11.07
C ILE A 41 -2.43 13.24 12.36
N ARG A 42 -1.38 14.06 12.41
CA ARG A 42 -0.57 14.27 13.59
C ARG A 42 -0.84 15.67 14.11
N TYR A 43 -1.28 15.74 15.36
CA TYR A 43 -1.21 16.92 16.21
C TYR A 43 0.05 16.81 17.08
N ASP A 44 0.40 17.88 17.79
CA ASP A 44 1.64 17.89 18.60
C ASP A 44 1.68 16.73 19.59
N ASP A 45 0.57 16.47 20.27
CA ASP A 45 0.53 15.53 21.40
C ASP A 45 0.03 14.13 21.02
N PHE A 46 -0.61 13.97 19.86
CA PHE A 46 -1.20 12.70 19.44
C PHE A 46 -1.37 12.56 17.93
N SER A 47 -1.47 11.32 17.48
CA SER A 47 -1.63 10.95 16.07
C SER A 47 -2.84 10.03 15.88
N VAL A 48 -3.69 10.36 14.91
CA VAL A 48 -4.94 9.63 14.63
C VAL A 48 -4.93 9.14 13.17
N PRO A 49 -5.12 7.83 12.92
CA PRO A 49 -5.31 7.32 11.57
C PRO A 49 -6.67 7.78 11.05
N ILE A 50 -6.70 8.34 9.84
CA ILE A 50 -7.92 8.91 9.26
C ILE A 50 -8.53 8.01 8.20
N GLY A 51 -7.68 7.26 7.51
CA GLY A 51 -8.15 6.33 6.50
C GLY A 51 -7.01 5.56 5.87
N TYR A 52 -7.41 4.59 5.07
CA TYR A 52 -6.53 3.87 4.17
C TYR A 52 -7.32 3.58 2.90
N GLU A 53 -6.59 3.43 1.80
CA GLU A 53 -7.14 2.99 0.52
C GLU A 53 -6.28 1.84 0.00
N VAL A 54 -6.95 0.82 -0.55
CA VAL A 54 -6.27 -0.31 -1.20
C VAL A 54 -6.19 -0.01 -2.68
N ILE A 55 -4.96 0.06 -3.21
CA ILE A 55 -4.75 0.40 -4.62
C ILE A 55 -5.17 -0.78 -5.49
N LYS A 56 -6.11 -0.51 -6.41
CA LYS A 56 -6.60 -1.49 -7.39
C LYS A 56 -6.06 -1.18 -8.77
N LYS A 57 -5.68 -2.21 -9.53
CA LYS A 57 -5.28 -2.11 -10.93
C LYS A 57 -6.11 -3.04 -11.78
N GLU A 58 -6.55 -2.57 -12.95
CA GLU A 58 -7.12 -3.48 -13.95
C GLU A 58 -6.00 -4.39 -14.47
N ILE A 59 -6.20 -5.70 -14.34
CA ILE A 59 -5.31 -6.71 -14.91
C ILE A 59 -5.96 -7.15 -16.22
N THR A 60 -5.36 -6.73 -17.35
CA THR A 60 -5.77 -7.16 -18.70
C THR A 60 -5.02 -8.42 -19.12
#